data_AF-A0A8J6RIZ7-F1
#
_entry.id   AF-A0A8J6RIZ7-F1
#
_cell.length_a   1.000
_cell.length_b   1.000
_cell.length_c   1.000
_cell.angle_alpha   90.00
_cell.angle_beta   90.00
_cell.angle_gamma   90.00
#
_symmetry.space_group_name_H-M   'P 1'
#
loop_
_entity.id
_entity.type
_entity.pdbx_description
1 polymer ?
#
loop_
_entity_poly.entity_id
_entity_poly.type
_entity_poly.pdbx_seq_one_letter_code
_entity_poly.pdbx_strand_id
1 'polypeptide(L)'
;MSVKSKRLINPYEERMLEFLQTCIEVNYKIHTQVSLCQFCELDSSLDWQLRKFFFSSSVDALITDYDFKPCLVVEFQSQYHDSPEAKERDRKKAALLAIAGVPLLYSRVKNFGLLHLYSKDEEIVFNLFTGERRENAKALIRKYCEQSACCDVLAAW
;
A
#
# COMPACT_ATOMS: atom_id res chain seq x y z
N MET A 1 2.50 34.69 -3.88
CA MET A 1 2.71 33.22 -3.81
C MET A 1 2.71 32.68 -5.23
N SER A 2 3.77 31.99 -5.68
CA SER A 2 3.73 31.28 -6.97
C SER A 2 3.43 29.82 -6.72
N VAL A 3 2.30 29.34 -7.23
CA VAL A 3 1.97 27.92 -7.23
C VAL A 3 2.58 27.31 -8.49
N LYS A 4 3.34 26.22 -8.35
CA LYS A 4 3.95 25.49 -9.48
C LYS A 4 3.54 24.03 -9.40
N SER A 5 3.31 23.41 -10.56
CA SER A 5 3.11 21.97 -10.64
C SER A 5 4.41 21.23 -10.32
N LYS A 6 4.26 20.00 -9.82
CA LYS A 6 5.35 19.05 -9.57
C LYS A 6 4.93 17.67 -10.05
N ARG A 7 5.88 16.74 -10.18
CA ARG A 7 5.57 15.32 -10.38
C ARG A 7 4.73 14.80 -9.21
N LEU A 8 3.74 13.96 -9.51
CA LEU A 8 2.90 13.32 -8.50
C LEU A 8 3.71 12.33 -7.66
N ILE A 9 4.53 11.54 -8.35
CA ILE A 9 5.39 10.51 -7.78
C ILE A 9 6.86 10.79 -8.06
N ASN A 10 7.74 10.36 -7.15
CA ASN A 10 9.18 10.45 -7.30
C ASN A 10 9.74 9.24 -8.10
N PRO A 11 11.01 9.28 -8.57
CA PRO A 11 11.58 8.20 -9.39
C PRO A 11 11.67 6.82 -8.70
N TYR A 12 11.70 6.77 -7.37
CA TYR A 12 11.68 5.52 -6.63
C TYR A 12 10.29 4.90 -6.66
N GLU A 13 9.26 5.69 -6.37
CA GLU A 13 7.86 5.28 -6.42
C GLU A 13 7.46 4.85 -7.85
N GLU A 14 7.94 5.54 -8.87
CA GLU A 14 7.74 5.16 -10.28
C GLU A 14 8.23 3.74 -10.58
N ARG A 15 9.45 3.38 -10.18
CA ARG A 15 9.97 2.01 -10.36
C ARG A 15 9.17 0.97 -9.58
N MET A 16 8.72 1.33 -8.38
CA MET A 16 7.88 0.45 -7.58
C MET A 16 6.51 0.21 -8.24
N LEU A 17 5.94 1.25 -8.85
CA LEU A 17 4.68 1.14 -9.59
C LEU A 17 4.82 0.32 -10.86
N GLU A 18 5.89 0.54 -11.64
CA GLU A 18 6.20 -0.30 -12.80
C GLU A 18 6.31 -1.77 -12.39
N PHE A 19 6.98 -2.07 -11.28
CA PHE A 19 7.03 -3.42 -10.73
C PHE A 19 5.65 -3.96 -10.35
N LEU A 20 4.84 -3.19 -9.60
CA LEU A 20 3.49 -3.60 -9.20
C LEU A 20 2.60 -3.88 -10.42
N GLN A 21 2.69 -3.07 -11.47
CA GLN A 21 1.97 -3.27 -12.73
C GLN A 21 2.30 -4.61 -13.39
N THR A 22 3.52 -5.13 -13.21
CA THR A 22 3.86 -6.48 -13.71
C THR A 22 3.30 -7.62 -12.84
N CYS A 23 2.84 -7.31 -11.63
CA CYS A 23 2.38 -8.28 -10.64
C CYS A 23 0.87 -8.43 -10.59
N ILE A 24 0.13 -7.39 -10.96
CA ILE A 24 -1.33 -7.40 -10.91
C ILE A 24 -1.94 -7.91 -12.23
N GLU A 25 -3.13 -8.50 -12.13
CA GLU A 25 -3.91 -8.93 -13.28
C GLU A 25 -4.72 -7.77 -13.89
N VAL A 26 -5.22 -7.96 -15.11
CA VAL A 26 -5.93 -6.93 -15.91
C VAL A 26 -7.22 -6.43 -15.23
N ASN A 27 -7.80 -7.22 -14.33
CA ASN A 27 -8.98 -6.85 -13.55
C ASN A 27 -8.68 -5.97 -12.32
N TYR A 28 -7.42 -5.72 -12.00
CA TYR A 28 -7.03 -4.81 -10.93
C TYR A 28 -6.52 -3.47 -11.47
N LYS A 29 -6.65 -2.42 -10.66
CA LYS A 29 -6.18 -1.06 -10.96
C LYS A 29 -5.28 -0.56 -9.83
N ILE A 30 -4.22 0.17 -10.18
CA ILE A 30 -3.33 0.83 -9.21
C ILE A 30 -3.58 2.33 -9.24
N HIS A 31 -3.80 2.92 -8.07
CA HIS A 31 -4.00 4.35 -7.85
C HIS A 31 -2.90 4.87 -6.94
N THR A 32 -2.32 6.03 -7.26
CA THR A 32 -1.19 6.59 -6.52
C THR A 32 -1.58 7.78 -5.67
N GLN A 33 -0.91 7.95 -4.53
CA GLN A 33 -1.09 9.12 -3.66
C GLN A 33 -2.56 9.34 -3.21
N VAL A 34 -3.31 8.25 -3.04
CA VAL A 34 -4.73 8.30 -2.67
C VAL A 34 -4.87 8.62 -1.19
N SER A 35 -5.71 9.59 -0.84
CA SER A 35 -5.96 9.93 0.57
C SER A 35 -6.79 8.86 1.25
N LEU A 36 -6.52 8.52 2.52
CA LEU A 36 -7.28 7.49 3.26
C LEU A 36 -8.79 7.79 3.25
N CYS A 37 -9.16 9.07 3.40
CA CYS A 37 -10.56 9.50 3.38
C CYS A 37 -11.28 9.34 2.03
N GLN A 38 -10.58 8.99 0.95
CA GLN A 38 -11.21 8.75 -0.35
C GLN A 38 -11.68 7.31 -0.53
N PHE A 39 -11.20 6.37 0.28
CA PHE A 39 -11.51 4.94 0.11
C PHE A 39 -11.79 4.20 1.42
N CYS A 40 -11.70 4.88 2.56
CA CYS A 40 -12.17 4.40 3.84
C CYS A 40 -13.25 5.33 4.39
N GLU A 41 -14.17 4.78 5.18
CA GLU A 41 -15.17 5.56 5.92
C GLU A 41 -14.80 5.63 7.41
N LEU A 42 -15.12 6.75 8.04
CA LEU A 42 -14.86 6.98 9.45
C LEU A 42 -16.05 6.55 10.29
N ASP A 43 -15.81 5.66 11.25
CA ASP A 43 -16.73 5.51 12.37
C ASP A 43 -16.57 6.68 13.37
N SER A 44 -17.69 7.11 13.90
CA SER A 44 -17.89 8.14 14.90
C SER A 44 -17.21 7.86 16.26
N SER A 45 -16.55 6.72 16.44
CA SER A 45 -15.86 6.29 17.66
C SER A 45 -14.35 6.59 17.68
N LEU A 46 -13.76 7.03 16.57
CA LEU A 46 -12.31 7.19 16.46
C LEU A 46 -11.75 8.35 17.33
N ASP A 47 -10.56 8.16 17.92
CA ASP A 47 -9.85 9.22 18.65
C ASP A 47 -9.52 10.44 17.76
N TRP A 48 -9.50 11.63 18.34
CA TRP A 48 -9.25 12.89 17.63
C TRP A 48 -7.94 12.91 16.85
N GLN A 49 -6.85 12.38 17.41
CA GLN A 49 -5.55 12.36 16.73
C GLN A 49 -5.57 11.44 15.51
N LEU A 50 -6.23 10.28 15.62
CA LEU A 50 -6.40 9.36 14.50
C LEU A 50 -7.32 9.92 13.43
N ARG A 51 -8.40 10.62 13.81
CA ARG A 51 -9.26 11.34 12.84
C ARG A 51 -8.48 12.38 12.06
N LYS A 52 -7.69 13.21 12.74
CA LYS A 52 -6.86 14.22 12.07
C LYS A 52 -5.90 13.56 11.09
N PHE A 53 -5.25 12.47 11.51
CA PHE A 53 -4.35 11.70 10.65
C PHE A 53 -5.09 11.10 9.44
N PHE A 54 -6.28 10.54 9.63
CA PHE A 54 -7.12 9.98 8.58
C PHE A 54 -7.39 10.99 7.45
N PHE A 55 -7.74 12.23 7.79
CA PHE A 55 -8.01 13.26 6.77
C PHE A 55 -6.75 13.87 6.14
N SER A 56 -5.57 13.70 6.74
CA SER A 56 -4.33 14.33 6.29
C SER A 56 -3.32 13.35 5.69
N SER A 57 -3.66 12.07 5.59
CA SER A 57 -2.73 11.03 5.14
C SER A 57 -3.17 10.38 3.84
N SER A 58 -2.17 10.06 3.03
CA SER A 58 -2.30 9.34 1.78
C SER A 58 -1.47 8.08 1.80
N VAL A 59 -1.87 7.12 0.98
CA VAL A 59 -1.12 5.90 0.69
C VAL A 59 -0.35 6.04 -0.62
N ASP A 60 0.78 5.35 -0.72
CA ASP A 60 1.63 5.46 -1.92
C ASP A 60 0.99 4.77 -3.12
N ALA A 61 0.50 3.55 -2.92
CA ALA A 61 -0.26 2.79 -3.91
C ALA A 61 -1.47 2.09 -3.27
N LEU A 62 -2.64 2.31 -3.86
CA LEU A 62 -3.88 1.58 -3.59
C LEU A 62 -4.18 0.69 -4.80
N ILE A 63 -4.35 -0.60 -4.57
CA ILE A 63 -4.85 -1.55 -5.56
C ILE A 63 -6.34 -1.75 -5.32
N THR A 64 -7.14 -1.61 -6.39
CA THR A 64 -8.57 -1.91 -6.39
C THR A 64 -8.90 -2.99 -7.41
N ASP A 65 -10.05 -3.63 -7.23
CA ASP A 65 -10.63 -4.48 -8.27
C ASP A 65 -11.22 -3.65 -9.43
N TYR A 66 -11.96 -4.32 -10.30
CA TYR A 66 -12.60 -3.72 -11.47
C TYR A 66 -13.68 -2.69 -11.07
N ASP A 67 -14.37 -2.93 -9.96
CA ASP A 67 -15.45 -2.11 -9.40
C ASP A 67 -14.94 -1.02 -8.46
N PHE A 68 -13.62 -0.81 -8.42
CA PHE A 68 -12.94 0.18 -7.59
C PHE A 68 -13.02 -0.07 -6.08
N LYS A 69 -13.30 -1.31 -5.65
CA LYS A 69 -13.22 -1.68 -4.24
C LYS A 69 -11.76 -1.83 -3.79
N PRO A 70 -11.37 -1.30 -2.62
CA PRO A 70 -10.02 -1.47 -2.08
C PRO A 70 -9.65 -2.94 -1.85
N CYS A 71 -8.53 -3.39 -2.43
CA CYS A 71 -8.04 -4.76 -2.27
C CYS A 71 -6.72 -4.83 -1.50
N LEU A 72 -5.83 -3.86 -1.69
CA LEU A 72 -4.50 -3.87 -1.08
C LEU A 72 -3.90 -2.47 -1.10
N VAL A 73 -3.29 -2.08 0.02
CA VAL A 73 -2.38 -0.93 0.07
C VAL A 73 -0.94 -1.40 0.05
N VAL A 74 -0.10 -0.74 -0.75
CA VAL A 74 1.35 -0.93 -0.76
C VAL A 74 2.05 0.39 -0.42
N GLU A 75 2.82 0.38 0.67
CA GLU A 75 3.63 1.53 1.11
C GLU A 75 5.08 1.40 0.65
N PHE A 76 5.62 2.46 0.06
CA PHE A 76 6.94 2.52 -0.55
C PHE A 76 7.96 3.09 0.44
N GLN A 77 8.52 2.20 1.24
CA GLN A 77 9.41 2.54 2.33
C GLN A 77 10.82 2.85 1.80
N SER A 78 11.33 4.01 2.20
CA SER A 78 12.71 4.44 1.98
C SER A 78 13.45 4.60 3.32
N GLN A 79 14.73 4.98 3.28
CA GLN A 79 15.51 5.26 4.50
C GLN A 79 14.91 6.38 5.36
N TYR A 80 14.11 7.27 4.78
CA TYR A 80 13.41 8.33 5.51
C TYR A 80 12.37 7.82 6.52
N HIS A 81 11.98 6.55 6.44
CA HIS A 81 11.04 5.92 7.37
C HIS A 81 11.70 5.36 8.64
N ASP A 82 13.02 5.48 8.78
CA ASP A 82 13.71 4.95 9.95
C ASP A 82 13.52 5.82 11.21
N SER A 83 13.02 7.06 11.04
CA SER A 83 12.74 7.99 12.15
C SER A 83 11.57 7.53 13.02
N PRO A 84 11.57 7.88 14.32
CA PRO A 84 10.45 7.57 15.23
C PRO A 84 9.11 8.13 14.74
N GLU A 85 9.11 9.33 14.17
CA GLU A 85 7.90 10.01 13.69
C GLU A 85 7.30 9.29 12.46
N ALA A 86 8.14 8.82 11.54
CA ALA A 86 7.68 8.06 10.38
C ALA A 86 7.11 6.71 10.81
N LYS A 87 7.78 6.01 11.73
CA LYS A 87 7.27 4.75 12.31
C LYS A 87 5.93 4.93 13.00
N GLU A 88 5.74 6.04 13.71
CA GLU A 88 4.46 6.33 14.35
C GLU A 88 3.34 6.59 13.33
N ARG A 89 3.65 7.31 12.24
CA ARG A 89 2.70 7.48 11.13
C ARG A 89 2.34 6.15 10.47
N ASP A 90 3.31 5.29 10.25
CA ASP A 90 3.10 3.97 9.65
C ASP A 90 2.24 3.08 10.55
N ARG A 91 2.43 3.15 11.88
CA ARG A 91 1.56 2.46 12.86
C ARG A 91 0.12 2.96 12.81
N LYS A 92 -0.09 4.29 12.79
CA LYS A 92 -1.44 4.88 12.69
C LYS A 92 -2.13 4.47 11.41
N LYS A 93 -1.42 4.49 10.28
CA LYS A 93 -1.93 4.06 8.98
C LYS A 93 -2.28 2.57 8.97
N ALA A 94 -1.39 1.72 9.47
CA ALA A 94 -1.64 0.28 9.58
C ALA A 94 -2.87 -0.02 10.46
N ALA A 95 -3.04 0.69 11.58
CA ALA A 95 -4.21 0.54 12.44
C ALA A 95 -5.51 0.93 11.72
N LEU A 96 -5.52 2.05 11.00
CA LEU A 96 -6.69 2.49 10.23
C LEU A 96 -7.07 1.50 9.12
N LEU A 97 -6.07 1.00 8.37
CA LEU A 97 -6.30 0.02 7.31
C LEU A 97 -6.78 -1.33 7.86
N ALA A 98 -6.24 -1.76 9.00
CA ALA A 98 -6.72 -2.97 9.68
C ALA A 98 -8.17 -2.83 10.14
N ILE A 99 -8.57 -1.67 10.68
CA ILE A 99 -9.97 -1.39 11.04
C ILE A 99 -10.86 -1.40 9.80
N ALA A 100 -10.39 -0.85 8.68
CA ALA A 100 -11.12 -0.85 7.41
C ALA A 100 -11.13 -2.21 6.68
N GLY A 101 -10.46 -3.24 7.22
CA GLY A 101 -10.34 -4.54 6.56
C GLY A 101 -9.52 -4.52 5.27
N VAL A 102 -8.69 -3.49 5.05
CA VAL A 102 -7.84 -3.35 3.86
C VAL A 102 -6.43 -3.85 4.17
N PRO A 103 -5.94 -4.91 3.51
CA PRO A 103 -4.60 -5.43 3.71
C PRO A 103 -3.51 -4.41 3.37
N LEU A 104 -2.37 -4.51 4.05
CA LEU A 104 -1.22 -3.62 3.89
C LEU A 104 0.05 -4.43 3.66
N LEU A 105 0.78 -4.09 2.60
CA LEU A 105 2.16 -4.51 2.38
C LEU A 105 3.09 -3.30 2.39
N TYR A 106 4.32 -3.54 2.86
CA TYR A 106 5.42 -2.60 2.75
C TYR A 106 6.38 -3.09 1.67
N SER A 107 6.97 -2.15 0.95
CA SER A 107 8.01 -2.42 -0.03
C SER A 107 9.25 -1.59 0.28
N ARG A 108 10.42 -2.23 0.31
CA ARG A 108 11.68 -1.53 0.57
C ARG A 108 12.80 -2.14 -0.24
N VAL A 109 13.49 -1.33 -1.03
CA VAL A 109 14.72 -1.75 -1.69
C VAL A 109 15.88 -1.67 -0.69
N LYS A 110 16.58 -2.80 -0.51
CA LYS A 110 17.79 -2.94 0.30
C LYS A 110 18.91 -3.58 -0.54
N ASN A 111 20.13 -3.55 0.01
CA ASN A 111 21.27 -4.37 -0.44
C ASN A 111 21.42 -4.47 -1.96
N PHE A 112 21.60 -3.34 -2.64
CA PHE A 112 21.78 -3.28 -4.09
C PHE A 112 20.66 -4.00 -4.87
N GLY A 113 19.46 -3.42 -4.87
CA GLY A 113 18.37 -3.86 -5.75
C GLY A 113 17.59 -5.10 -5.29
N LEU A 114 17.78 -5.55 -4.04
CA LEU A 114 16.87 -6.52 -3.44
C LEU A 114 15.62 -5.79 -2.95
N LEU A 115 14.49 -6.04 -3.59
CA LEU A 115 13.20 -5.56 -3.16
C LEU A 115 12.64 -6.49 -2.08
N HIS A 116 12.44 -5.96 -0.90
CA HIS A 116 11.72 -6.63 0.18
C HIS A 116 10.25 -6.22 0.10
N LEU A 117 9.36 -7.20 -0.09
CA LEU A 117 7.92 -7.05 0.09
C LEU A 117 7.53 -7.78 1.37
N TYR A 118 6.93 -7.07 2.32
CA TYR A 118 6.68 -7.65 3.63
C TYR A 118 5.41 -7.13 4.29
N SER A 119 4.83 -7.99 5.12
CA SER A 119 3.81 -7.66 6.11
C SER A 119 4.37 -7.90 7.50
N LYS A 120 3.50 -8.00 8.52
CA LYS A 120 3.91 -8.42 9.87
C LYS A 120 4.31 -9.91 9.92
N ASP A 121 3.70 -10.74 9.07
CA ASP A 121 3.74 -12.20 9.21
C ASP A 121 4.58 -12.89 8.14
N GLU A 122 4.86 -12.22 7.02
CA GLU A 122 5.64 -12.79 5.94
C GLU A 122 6.48 -11.74 5.19
N GLU A 123 7.58 -12.20 4.60
CA GLU A 123 8.50 -11.40 3.79
C GLU A 123 8.96 -12.19 2.57
N ILE A 124 8.98 -11.52 1.42
CA ILE A 124 9.58 -12.03 0.18
C ILE A 124 10.65 -11.05 -0.28
N VAL A 125 11.81 -11.59 -0.61
CA VAL A 125 12.92 -10.85 -1.21
C VAL A 125 12.96 -11.17 -2.70
N PHE A 126 12.77 -10.15 -3.52
CA PHE A 126 12.81 -10.20 -4.97
C PHE A 126 14.08 -9.51 -5.48
N ASN A 127 14.80 -10.12 -6.41
CA ASN A 127 15.97 -9.48 -7.01
C ASN A 127 15.54 -8.66 -8.24
N LEU A 128 15.61 -7.33 -8.15
CA LEU A 128 15.21 -6.42 -9.24
C LEU A 128 16.07 -6.58 -10.51
N PHE A 129 17.31 -7.09 -10.39
CA PHE A 129 18.23 -7.25 -11.51
C PHE A 129 18.09 -8.60 -12.21
N THR A 130 18.03 -9.69 -11.45
CA THR A 130 18.00 -11.05 -12.02
C THR A 130 16.59 -11.56 -12.28
N GLY A 131 15.57 -10.93 -11.67
CA GLY A 131 14.20 -11.43 -11.71
C GLY A 131 13.96 -12.63 -10.77
N GLU A 132 14.95 -13.03 -9.98
CA GLU A 132 14.83 -14.17 -9.06
C GLU A 132 13.72 -13.91 -8.03
N ARG A 133 12.85 -14.91 -7.82
CA ARG A 133 11.65 -14.86 -6.95
C ARG A 133 10.56 -13.89 -7.42
N ARG A 134 10.55 -13.50 -8.71
CA ARG A 134 9.46 -12.70 -9.29
C ARG A 134 8.09 -13.33 -9.06
N GLU A 135 7.95 -14.61 -9.37
CA GLU A 135 6.66 -15.31 -9.22
C GLU A 135 6.21 -15.42 -7.76
N ASN A 136 7.14 -15.53 -6.81
CA ASN A 136 6.81 -15.47 -5.38
C ASN A 136 6.25 -14.10 -5.00
N ALA A 137 6.88 -13.01 -5.47
CA ALA A 137 6.40 -11.65 -5.22
C ALA A 137 5.02 -11.40 -5.84
N LYS A 138 4.78 -11.90 -7.06
CA LYS A 138 3.45 -11.86 -7.70
C LYS A 138 2.41 -12.64 -6.91
N ALA A 139 2.74 -13.86 -6.49
CA ALA A 139 1.86 -14.71 -5.71
C ALA A 139 1.47 -14.06 -4.38
N LEU A 140 2.40 -13.35 -3.72
CA LEU A 140 2.12 -12.60 -2.50
C LEU A 140 1.16 -11.44 -2.76
N ILE A 141 1.41 -10.62 -3.77
CA ILE A 141 0.52 -9.50 -4.13
C ILE A 141 -0.88 -10.03 -4.45
N ARG A 142 -0.98 -11.09 -5.27
CA ARG A 142 -2.26 -11.74 -5.60
C ARG A 142 -2.98 -12.24 -4.34
N LYS A 143 -2.29 -12.97 -3.48
CA LYS A 143 -2.84 -13.49 -2.20
C LYS A 143 -3.48 -12.36 -1.38
N TYR A 144 -2.81 -11.23 -1.26
CA TYR A 144 -3.32 -10.09 -0.49
C TYR A 144 -4.50 -9.39 -1.18
N CYS A 145 -4.47 -9.22 -2.50
CA CYS A 145 -5.61 -8.68 -3.23
C CYS A 145 -6.87 -9.54 -3.10
N GLU A 146 -6.72 -10.88 -3.11
CA GLU A 146 -7.83 -11.83 -3.00
C GLU A 146 -8.41 -11.93 -1.58
N GLN A 147 -7.62 -11.65 -0.54
CA GLN A 147 -8.09 -11.67 0.85
C GLN A 147 -9.21 -10.65 1.10
N SER A 148 -9.13 -9.45 0.51
CA SER A 148 -10.20 -8.45 0.62
C SER A 148 -11.50 -8.90 -0.04
N ALA A 149 -11.43 -9.59 -1.19
CA ALA A 149 -12.62 -10.07 -1.89
C ALA A 149 -13.40 -11.11 -1.07
N CYS A 150 -12.73 -11.86 -0.20
CA CYS A 150 -13.35 -12.87 0.66
C CYS A 150 -14.07 -12.26 1.89
N CYS A 151 -13.55 -11.17 2.45
CA CYS A 151 -14.17 -10.48 3.59
C CYS A 151 -15.54 -9.89 3.23
N ASP A 152 -15.73 -9.38 2.01
CA ASP A 152 -17.00 -8.84 1.52
C ASP A 152 -18.11 -9.92 1.42
N VAL A 153 -17.74 -11.18 1.12
CA VAL A 153 -18.71 -12.28 0.97
C VAL A 153 -19.25 -12.73 2.32
N LEU A 154 -18.45 -12.64 3.39
CA LEU A 154 -18.85 -13.04 4.74
C LEU A 154 -19.64 -11.95 5.49
N ALA A 155 -19.50 -10.68 5.10
CA ALA A 155 -20.26 -9.57 5.69
C ALA A 155 -21.68 -9.40 5.11
N ALA A 156 -22.03 -10.16 4.07
CA ALA A 156 -23.29 -10.03 3.33
C ALA A 156 -24.38 -11.08 3.69
N TRP A 157 -24.22 -11.81 4.81
CA TRP A 157 -25.16 -12.84 5.28
C TRP A 157 -25.62 -12.60 6.71
#